data_AF-A0A2V7C4H9-F1
#
_entry.id   AF-A0A2V7C4H9-F1
#
_cell.length_a   1.000
_cell.length_b   1.000
_cell.length_c   1.000
_cell.angle_alpha   90.00
_cell.angle_beta   90.00
_cell.angle_gamma   90.00
#
_symmetry.space_group_name_H-M   'P 1'
#
loop_
_entity.id
_entity.type
_entity.pdbx_description
1 polymer ?
#
loop_
_entity_poly.entity_id
_entity_poly.type
_entity_poly.pdbx_seq_one_letter_code
_entity_poly.pdbx_strand_id
1 'polypeptide(L)'
;MSNPLREALATGRFCYVVELVASALTREARLLEAASGLARIPAVVAGSVTSYAGGAMGHDPLRVAAAARARGLTPNIHVTCVSQDRSGLEKTLDDMHALSLENVFALTGDYPSAGDQPPVFDLDSVQLVRLIDERRRGGMAFHIAVAVSPFKYTEADCVYQYIKLEKKIADGADVAITQVGWDARKFEELKRYLDERGLRTPLLGNVYVLGPKTAERMATGRPPGCWVSPELLAAVRAESLAKDGGRLARLERAARTVAVLRGLGYAGAYIGGTHDAAHLAWIIRRADELAPGWEALTAELRYGAAGGFYLATSRESLRSGARAAPPRLWADLLPRLLDRFGRVFSVTHDTRLRRALARVFAWIDHRRPAAALLERAELAIKKPLFGCQACGNCVLGHLEYVCPQTCPKQLRNGPCGGTNYPGRCEVVPDKPCIWVTVYDRARASGRLDALKTYVPPPDRRLRDTSSWINYFLDRDSRPDPKRA
;
A
#
# COMPACT_ATOMS: atom_id res chain seq x y z
N MET A 1 -25.47 -14.99 -7.07
CA MET A 1 -24.67 -15.91 -6.21
C MET A 1 -24.05 -15.07 -5.13
N SER A 2 -24.02 -15.53 -3.87
CA SER A 2 -23.33 -14.80 -2.80
C SER A 2 -21.82 -14.77 -3.08
N ASN A 3 -21.16 -13.68 -2.67
CA ASN A 3 -19.72 -13.53 -2.76
C ASN A 3 -19.06 -14.23 -1.54
N PRO A 4 -18.37 -15.36 -1.71
CA PRO A 4 -17.92 -16.18 -0.58
C PRO A 4 -16.88 -15.50 0.32
N LEU A 5 -16.06 -14.60 -0.24
CA LEU A 5 -15.10 -13.82 0.54
C LEU A 5 -15.84 -12.84 1.46
N ARG A 6 -16.75 -12.05 0.89
CA ARG A 6 -17.58 -11.11 1.65
C ARG A 6 -18.36 -11.82 2.75
N GLU A 7 -18.95 -12.97 2.41
CA GLU A 7 -19.74 -13.79 3.34
C GLU A 7 -18.88 -14.31 4.51
N ALA A 8 -17.71 -14.90 4.22
CA ALA A 8 -16.82 -15.43 5.25
C ALA A 8 -16.35 -14.35 6.23
N LEU A 9 -15.99 -13.17 5.71
CA LEU A 9 -15.58 -12.03 6.53
C LEU A 9 -16.74 -11.51 7.39
N ALA A 10 -17.96 -11.42 6.83
CA ALA A 10 -19.14 -10.96 7.56
C ALA A 10 -19.56 -11.92 8.68
N THR A 11 -19.40 -13.24 8.49
CA THR A 11 -19.73 -14.25 9.51
C THR A 11 -18.59 -14.53 10.48
N GLY A 12 -17.43 -13.87 10.34
CA GLY A 12 -16.25 -14.13 11.17
C GLY A 12 -15.63 -15.52 10.96
N ARG A 13 -15.90 -16.17 9.82
CA ARG A 13 -15.35 -17.49 9.50
C ARG A 13 -13.93 -17.32 8.95
N PHE A 14 -12.94 -17.92 9.61
CA PHE A 14 -11.56 -17.90 9.12
C PHE A 14 -11.48 -18.47 7.70
N CYS A 15 -10.96 -17.68 6.77
CA CYS A 15 -10.97 -18.02 5.34
C CYS A 15 -9.59 -18.00 4.69
N TYR A 16 -9.48 -18.66 3.53
CA TYR A 16 -8.25 -18.68 2.74
C TYR A 16 -8.47 -18.01 1.39
N VAL A 17 -7.56 -17.10 1.04
CA VAL A 17 -7.45 -16.54 -0.31
C VAL A 17 -6.13 -17.02 -0.89
N VAL A 18 -6.11 -17.59 -2.09
CA VAL A 18 -4.89 -18.18 -2.67
C VAL A 18 -4.45 -17.39 -3.89
N GLU A 19 -3.18 -17.01 -3.95
CA GLU A 19 -2.63 -16.23 -5.05
C GLU A 19 -2.51 -17.06 -6.34
N LEU A 20 -3.09 -16.53 -7.41
CA LEU A 20 -2.98 -17.02 -8.78
C LEU A 20 -2.07 -16.08 -9.56
N VAL A 21 -0.80 -16.49 -9.71
CA VAL A 21 0.22 -15.70 -10.39
C VAL A 21 0.00 -15.75 -11.90
N ALA A 22 -0.70 -14.76 -12.44
CA ALA A 22 -1.00 -14.62 -13.86
C ALA A 22 0.22 -14.12 -14.67
N SER A 23 1.36 -14.79 -14.54
CA SER A 23 2.60 -14.46 -15.27
C SER A 23 2.61 -15.03 -16.67
N ALA A 24 3.20 -14.30 -17.63
CA ALA A 24 3.47 -14.80 -18.99
C ALA A 24 4.32 -16.09 -19.02
N LEU A 25 5.11 -16.35 -17.96
CA LEU A 25 5.94 -17.55 -17.84
C LEU A 25 5.10 -18.82 -17.59
N THR A 26 3.88 -18.67 -17.08
CA THR A 26 3.01 -19.81 -16.76
C THR A 26 1.94 -19.92 -17.82
N ARG A 27 1.80 -21.10 -18.43
CA ARG A 27 0.71 -21.37 -19.36
C ARG A 27 -0.61 -21.21 -18.62
N GLU A 28 -1.51 -20.43 -19.19
CA GLU A 28 -2.80 -20.14 -18.58
C GLU A 28 -3.62 -21.40 -18.27
N ALA A 29 -3.54 -22.42 -19.12
CA ALA A 29 -4.18 -23.72 -18.84
C ALA A 29 -3.83 -24.26 -17.45
N ARG A 30 -2.57 -24.13 -17.00
CA ARG A 30 -2.14 -24.56 -15.66
C ARG A 30 -2.73 -23.69 -14.55
N LEU A 31 -2.84 -22.38 -14.78
CA LEU A 31 -3.48 -21.47 -13.83
C LEU A 31 -4.97 -21.81 -13.64
N LEU A 32 -5.64 -22.16 -14.74
CA LEU A 32 -7.05 -22.51 -14.74
C LEU A 32 -7.30 -23.92 -14.15
N GLU A 33 -6.37 -24.86 -14.34
CA GLU A 33 -6.39 -26.15 -13.65
C GLU A 33 -6.21 -25.96 -12.13
N ALA A 34 -5.26 -25.13 -11.71
CA ALA A 34 -5.10 -24.76 -10.30
C ALA A 34 -6.38 -24.10 -9.75
N ALA A 35 -6.99 -23.19 -10.50
CA ALA A 35 -8.25 -22.55 -10.08
C ALA A 35 -9.37 -23.58 -9.84
N SER A 36 -9.53 -24.57 -10.73
CA SER A 36 -10.49 -25.68 -10.55
C SER A 36 -10.18 -26.53 -9.30
N GLY A 37 -8.89 -26.80 -9.04
CA GLY A 37 -8.47 -27.56 -7.85
C GLY A 37 -8.77 -26.80 -6.56
N LEU A 38 -8.50 -25.50 -6.54
CA LEU A 38 -8.75 -24.62 -5.39
C LEU A 38 -10.25 -24.44 -5.13
N ALA A 39 -11.07 -24.34 -6.17
CA ALA A 39 -12.54 -24.23 -6.04
C ALA A 39 -13.18 -25.43 -5.29
N ARG A 40 -12.50 -26.57 -5.26
CA ARG A 40 -12.96 -27.78 -4.55
C ARG A 40 -12.59 -27.80 -3.07
N ILE A 41 -11.82 -26.83 -2.58
CA ILE A 41 -11.43 -26.74 -1.17
C ILE A 41 -12.39 -25.76 -0.47
N PRO A 42 -13.33 -26.21 0.39
CA PRO A 42 -14.38 -25.34 0.94
C PRO A 42 -13.87 -24.14 1.76
N ALA A 43 -12.69 -24.27 2.36
CA ALA A 43 -12.06 -23.20 3.13
C ALA A 43 -11.44 -22.09 2.24
N VAL A 44 -11.18 -22.38 0.96
CA VAL A 44 -10.67 -21.40 -0.02
C VAL A 44 -11.86 -20.63 -0.59
N VAL A 45 -11.98 -19.36 -0.20
CA VAL A 45 -13.13 -18.52 -0.55
C VAL A 45 -12.89 -17.65 -1.79
N ALA A 46 -11.62 -17.43 -2.16
CA ALA A 46 -11.25 -16.70 -3.36
C ALA A 46 -9.86 -17.06 -3.90
N GLY A 47 -9.67 -16.88 -5.21
CA GLY A 47 -8.37 -16.90 -5.88
C GLY A 47 -7.94 -15.48 -6.24
N SER A 48 -6.81 -15.02 -5.72
CA SER A 48 -6.32 -13.67 -5.99
C SER A 48 -5.50 -13.61 -7.28
N VAL A 49 -6.02 -13.01 -8.33
CA VAL A 49 -5.39 -12.94 -9.65
C VAL A 49 -4.45 -11.73 -9.71
N THR A 50 -3.16 -11.96 -9.93
CA THR A 50 -2.15 -10.90 -10.01
C THR A 50 -2.18 -10.16 -11.34
N SER A 51 -2.05 -8.83 -11.38
CA SER A 51 -1.95 -8.05 -12.63
C SER A 51 -0.51 -7.80 -13.09
N TYR A 52 0.40 -7.62 -12.14
CA TYR A 52 1.78 -7.19 -12.38
C TYR A 52 2.73 -8.00 -11.50
N ALA A 53 3.05 -9.23 -11.91
CA ALA A 53 3.88 -10.12 -11.13
C ALA A 53 5.36 -9.76 -11.30
N GLY A 54 5.97 -9.14 -10.29
CA GLY A 54 7.41 -8.87 -10.26
C GLY A 54 7.90 -7.81 -11.24
N GLY A 55 7.05 -6.83 -11.57
CA GLY A 55 7.44 -5.71 -12.43
C GLY A 55 7.22 -5.92 -13.93
N ALA A 56 6.54 -7.00 -14.34
CA ALA A 56 6.22 -7.29 -15.74
C ALA A 56 4.72 -7.57 -15.94
N MET A 57 4.19 -7.13 -17.09
CA MET A 57 2.86 -7.51 -17.57
C MET A 57 2.80 -9.02 -17.81
N GLY A 58 1.80 -9.67 -17.22
CA GLY A 58 1.52 -11.08 -17.44
C GLY A 58 0.33 -11.29 -18.37
N HIS A 59 -0.48 -12.31 -18.06
CA HIS A 59 -1.80 -12.45 -18.69
C HIS A 59 -2.72 -11.31 -18.23
N ASP A 60 -3.67 -10.92 -19.08
CA ASP A 60 -4.75 -10.03 -18.67
C ASP A 60 -5.48 -10.59 -17.43
N PRO A 61 -5.45 -9.88 -16.28
CA PRO A 61 -6.05 -10.36 -15.05
C PRO A 61 -7.58 -10.49 -15.15
N LEU A 62 -8.28 -9.68 -15.95
CA LEU A 62 -9.74 -9.79 -16.10
C LEU A 62 -10.13 -11.06 -16.85
N ARG A 63 -9.38 -11.39 -17.90
CA ARG A 63 -9.56 -12.62 -18.67
C ARG A 63 -9.33 -13.86 -17.82
N VAL A 64 -8.25 -13.89 -17.03
CA VAL A 64 -7.97 -14.99 -16.10
C VAL A 64 -9.05 -15.07 -15.01
N ALA A 65 -9.49 -13.94 -14.47
CA ALA A 65 -10.52 -13.89 -13.44
C ALA A 65 -11.88 -14.40 -13.93
N ALA A 66 -12.31 -14.00 -15.13
CA ALA A 66 -13.53 -14.50 -15.75
C ALA A 66 -13.47 -16.03 -15.96
N ALA A 67 -12.33 -16.53 -16.44
CA ALA A 67 -12.11 -17.96 -16.65
C ALA A 67 -12.01 -18.77 -15.34
N ALA A 68 -11.46 -18.20 -14.27
CA ALA A 68 -11.43 -18.79 -12.94
C ALA A 68 -12.84 -18.83 -12.31
N ARG A 69 -13.61 -17.76 -12.46
CA ARG A 69 -15.02 -17.69 -12.04
C ARG A 69 -15.87 -18.74 -12.73
N ALA A 70 -15.70 -18.93 -14.04
CA ALA A 70 -16.38 -19.97 -14.80
C ALA A 70 -16.05 -21.41 -14.32
N ARG A 71 -14.94 -21.58 -13.59
CA ARG A 71 -14.51 -22.85 -12.98
C ARG A 71 -14.89 -22.97 -11.50
N GLY A 72 -15.70 -22.04 -10.99
CA GLY A 72 -16.22 -22.07 -9.62
C GLY A 72 -15.33 -21.39 -8.58
N LEU A 73 -14.18 -20.81 -8.94
CA LEU A 73 -13.34 -20.06 -8.01
C LEU A 73 -13.70 -18.58 -8.07
N THR A 74 -14.13 -18.00 -6.95
CA THR A 74 -14.39 -16.56 -6.87
C THR A 74 -13.08 -15.78 -7.03
N PRO A 75 -12.96 -14.89 -8.02
CA PRO A 75 -11.73 -14.13 -8.21
C PRO A 75 -11.64 -12.94 -7.24
N ASN A 76 -10.42 -12.61 -6.81
CA ASN A 76 -10.03 -11.36 -6.16
C ASN A 76 -8.96 -10.68 -7.03
N ILE A 77 -9.29 -9.56 -7.68
CA ILE A 77 -8.50 -9.08 -8.82
C ILE A 77 -7.56 -7.98 -8.40
N HIS A 78 -6.26 -8.15 -8.65
CA HIS A 78 -5.29 -7.08 -8.45
C HIS A 78 -5.55 -5.98 -9.49
N VAL A 79 -5.91 -4.79 -9.02
CA VAL A 79 -6.02 -3.58 -9.85
C VAL A 79 -4.91 -2.63 -9.42
N THR A 80 -3.98 -2.36 -10.33
CA THR A 80 -2.77 -1.57 -10.07
C THR A 80 -2.81 -0.24 -10.81
N CYS A 81 -2.42 0.83 -10.14
CA CYS A 81 -2.33 2.16 -10.76
C CYS A 81 -1.15 2.34 -11.74
N VAL A 82 -0.20 1.40 -11.78
CA VAL A 82 0.97 1.48 -12.66
C VAL A 82 0.54 1.47 -14.13
N SER A 83 1.11 2.39 -14.92
CA SER A 83 0.89 2.53 -16.36
C SER A 83 -0.58 2.72 -16.75
N GLN A 84 -1.41 3.22 -15.84
CA GLN A 84 -2.80 3.57 -16.08
C GLN A 84 -3.09 4.99 -15.63
N ASP A 85 -3.89 5.71 -16.41
CA ASP A 85 -4.52 6.94 -15.98
C ASP A 85 -5.89 6.66 -15.33
N ARG A 86 -6.54 7.71 -14.82
CA ARG A 86 -7.89 7.57 -14.25
C ARG A 86 -8.89 6.93 -15.20
N SER A 87 -8.86 7.29 -16.49
CA SER A 87 -9.83 6.78 -17.48
C SER A 87 -9.67 5.27 -17.69
N GLY A 88 -8.42 4.79 -17.78
CA GLY A 88 -8.12 3.36 -17.87
C GLY A 88 -8.57 2.57 -16.65
N LEU A 89 -8.38 3.14 -15.44
CA LEU A 89 -8.85 2.52 -14.19
C LEU A 89 -10.38 2.49 -14.12
N GLU A 90 -11.06 3.57 -14.54
CA GLU A 90 -12.53 3.61 -14.61
C GLU A 90 -13.08 2.56 -15.58
N LYS A 91 -12.50 2.48 -16.78
CA LYS A 91 -12.86 1.45 -17.76
C LYS A 91 -12.65 0.04 -17.20
N THR A 92 -11.55 -0.20 -16.49
CA THR A 92 -11.27 -1.49 -15.86
C THR A 92 -12.36 -1.86 -14.85
N LEU A 93 -12.85 -0.90 -14.06
CA LEU A 93 -13.95 -1.13 -13.12
C LEU A 93 -15.28 -1.38 -13.86
N ASP A 94 -15.56 -0.65 -14.93
CA ASP A 94 -16.75 -0.88 -15.75
C ASP A 94 -16.75 -2.29 -16.37
N ASP A 95 -15.61 -2.72 -16.92
CA ASP A 95 -15.41 -4.08 -17.47
C ASP A 95 -15.60 -5.14 -16.37
N MET A 96 -15.02 -4.93 -15.18
CA MET A 96 -15.20 -5.82 -14.02
C MET A 96 -16.67 -5.96 -13.63
N HIS A 97 -17.41 -4.86 -13.56
CA HIS A 97 -18.83 -4.87 -13.22
C HIS A 97 -19.65 -5.61 -14.28
N ALA A 98 -19.40 -5.37 -15.56
CA ALA A 98 -20.05 -6.07 -16.66
C ALA A 98 -19.82 -7.59 -16.60
N LEU A 99 -18.65 -8.03 -16.14
CA LEU A 99 -18.30 -9.44 -15.94
C LEU A 99 -18.77 -10.01 -14.58
N SER A 100 -19.46 -9.22 -13.76
CA SER A 100 -19.84 -9.53 -12.37
C SER A 100 -18.66 -9.98 -11.50
N LEU A 101 -17.54 -9.27 -11.65
CA LEU A 101 -16.32 -9.46 -10.86
C LEU A 101 -16.29 -8.42 -9.74
N GLU A 102 -16.60 -8.85 -8.53
CA GLU A 102 -16.88 -7.92 -7.42
C GLU A 102 -15.68 -7.64 -6.52
N ASN A 103 -14.72 -8.55 -6.39
CA ASN A 103 -13.59 -8.38 -5.46
C ASN A 103 -12.43 -7.67 -6.15
N VAL A 104 -12.09 -6.49 -5.64
CA VAL A 104 -11.00 -5.65 -6.13
C VAL A 104 -9.91 -5.55 -5.07
N PHE A 105 -8.69 -5.94 -5.41
CA PHE A 105 -7.51 -5.71 -4.61
C PHE A 105 -6.76 -4.48 -5.12
N ALA A 106 -6.99 -3.34 -4.47
CA ALA A 106 -6.47 -2.04 -4.87
C ALA A 106 -5.00 -1.84 -4.48
N LEU A 107 -4.15 -1.68 -5.50
CA LEU A 107 -2.70 -1.60 -5.38
C LEU A 107 -2.14 -0.39 -6.12
N THR A 108 -1.05 0.18 -5.58
CA THR A 108 -0.30 1.20 -6.33
C THR A 108 0.45 0.58 -7.51
N GLY A 109 0.98 -0.63 -7.34
CA GLY A 109 1.88 -1.28 -8.30
C GLY A 109 3.35 -1.04 -8.00
N ASP A 110 4.18 -1.96 -8.49
CA ASP A 110 5.64 -1.87 -8.44
C ASP A 110 6.14 -0.95 -9.54
N TYR A 111 7.31 -0.34 -9.34
CA TYR A 111 7.94 0.43 -10.41
C TYR A 111 8.46 -0.55 -11.48
N PRO A 112 8.03 -0.44 -12.74
CA PRO A 112 8.46 -1.36 -13.79
C PRO A 112 9.95 -1.17 -14.07
N SER A 113 10.67 -2.28 -14.21
CA SER A 113 12.10 -2.29 -14.53
C SER A 113 12.40 -2.22 -16.02
N ALA A 114 11.37 -2.28 -16.87
CA ALA A 114 11.47 -2.31 -18.33
C ALA A 114 10.41 -1.42 -18.98
N GLY A 115 10.76 -0.79 -20.09
CA GLY A 115 9.90 0.11 -20.88
C GLY A 115 10.66 1.36 -21.34
N ASP A 116 10.37 1.82 -22.56
CA ASP A 116 11.07 2.97 -23.17
C ASP A 116 10.58 4.33 -22.64
N GLN A 117 9.47 4.35 -21.92
CA GLN A 117 8.84 5.56 -21.36
C GLN A 117 8.70 5.46 -19.85
N PRO A 118 8.83 6.59 -19.12
CA PRO A 118 8.55 6.62 -17.69
C PRO A 118 7.12 6.13 -17.39
N PRO A 119 6.94 5.29 -16.36
CA PRO A 119 5.62 4.76 -16.02
C PRO A 119 4.69 5.88 -15.55
N VAL A 120 3.42 5.76 -15.94
CA VAL A 120 2.35 6.63 -15.45
C VAL A 120 1.88 6.13 -14.10
N PHE A 121 1.83 7.04 -13.12
CA PHE A 121 1.18 6.83 -11.83
C PHE A 121 0.22 8.00 -11.63
N ASP A 122 -0.96 7.93 -12.25
CA ASP A 122 -1.94 9.00 -12.12
C ASP A 122 -2.62 8.96 -10.74
N LEU A 123 -2.92 7.76 -10.27
CA LEU A 123 -3.47 7.50 -8.93
C LEU A 123 -2.47 6.70 -8.07
N ASP A 124 -2.61 6.82 -6.75
CA ASP A 124 -2.06 5.86 -5.79
C ASP A 124 -3.17 4.96 -5.18
N SER A 125 -2.78 3.97 -4.36
CA SER A 125 -3.75 3.00 -3.82
C SER A 125 -4.80 3.61 -2.90
N VAL A 126 -4.54 4.75 -2.25
CA VAL A 126 -5.56 5.41 -1.43
C VAL A 126 -6.59 6.07 -2.35
N GLN A 127 -6.12 6.73 -3.40
CA GLN A 127 -6.98 7.36 -4.40
C GLN A 127 -7.77 6.34 -5.21
N LEU A 128 -7.19 5.19 -5.52
CA LEU A 128 -7.88 4.08 -6.18
C LEU A 128 -8.99 3.51 -5.30
N VAL A 129 -8.76 3.33 -3.99
CA VAL A 129 -9.81 2.90 -3.04
C VAL A 129 -10.99 3.86 -3.09
N ARG A 130 -10.72 5.17 -3.04
CA ARG A 130 -11.77 6.19 -3.13
C ARG A 130 -12.53 6.13 -4.46
N LEU A 131 -11.83 5.96 -5.58
CA LEU A 131 -12.46 5.79 -6.89
C LEU A 131 -13.39 4.57 -6.90
N ILE A 132 -12.93 3.41 -6.40
CA ILE A 132 -13.74 2.18 -6.34
C ILE A 132 -14.96 2.38 -5.42
N ASP A 133 -14.78 3.06 -4.29
CA ASP A 133 -15.86 3.36 -3.34
C ASP A 133 -16.91 4.32 -3.93
N GLU A 134 -16.50 5.31 -4.73
CA GLU A 134 -17.42 6.17 -5.49
C GLU A 134 -18.27 5.35 -6.48
N ARG A 135 -17.63 4.44 -7.23
CA ARG A 135 -18.31 3.49 -8.12
C ARG A 135 -19.25 2.55 -7.37
N ARG A 136 -18.84 2.13 -6.17
CA ARG A 136 -19.65 1.31 -5.27
C ARG A 136 -20.92 2.01 -4.81
N ARG A 137 -20.82 3.27 -4.40
CA ARG A 137 -22.00 4.10 -4.08
C ARG A 137 -22.90 4.36 -5.30
N GLY A 138 -22.33 4.31 -6.50
CA GLY A 138 -23.06 4.36 -7.77
C GLY A 138 -23.77 3.07 -8.16
N GLY A 139 -23.71 2.00 -7.35
CA GLY A 139 -24.43 0.74 -7.59
C GLY A 139 -23.56 -0.43 -8.04
N MET A 140 -22.25 -0.25 -8.23
CA MET A 140 -21.35 -1.34 -8.59
C MET A 140 -20.93 -2.11 -7.33
N ALA A 141 -21.38 -3.35 -7.14
CA ALA A 141 -21.26 -4.10 -5.88
C ALA A 141 -19.83 -4.56 -5.48
N PHE A 142 -18.83 -3.69 -5.62
CA PHE A 142 -17.44 -3.99 -5.31
C PHE A 142 -17.19 -4.28 -3.83
N HIS A 143 -16.22 -5.14 -3.58
CA HIS A 143 -15.62 -5.45 -2.30
C HIS A 143 -14.12 -5.12 -2.36
N ILE A 144 -13.65 -4.25 -1.48
CA ILE A 144 -12.35 -3.57 -1.64
C ILE A 144 -11.33 -4.16 -0.67
N ALA A 145 -10.36 -4.90 -1.21
CA ALA A 145 -9.17 -5.34 -0.51
C ALA A 145 -8.01 -4.36 -0.68
N VAL A 146 -7.21 -4.15 0.37
CA VAL A 146 -6.05 -3.23 0.35
C VAL A 146 -4.79 -3.83 0.96
N ALA A 147 -3.63 -3.41 0.47
CA ALA A 147 -2.35 -3.89 1.00
C ALA A 147 -1.84 -3.02 2.16
N VAL A 148 -1.22 -3.66 3.17
CA VAL A 148 -0.43 -3.02 4.23
C VAL A 148 0.88 -3.78 4.44
N SER A 149 2.00 -3.08 4.67
CA SER A 149 3.28 -3.74 4.95
C SER A 149 3.69 -3.51 6.41
N PRO A 150 3.46 -4.46 7.33
CA PRO A 150 3.94 -4.35 8.71
C PRO A 150 5.42 -4.70 8.85
N PHE A 151 6.02 -5.34 7.84
CA PHE A 151 7.43 -5.79 7.82
C PHE A 151 8.40 -4.65 7.53
N LYS A 152 8.29 -3.58 8.32
CA LYS A 152 9.13 -2.40 8.31
C LYS A 152 9.80 -2.26 9.67
N TYR A 153 11.12 -2.09 9.64
CA TYR A 153 11.97 -2.12 10.84
C TYR A 153 12.59 -0.77 11.16
N THR A 154 12.13 0.30 10.51
CA THR A 154 12.34 1.68 10.94
C THR A 154 11.02 2.25 11.46
N GLU A 155 11.07 3.19 12.39
CA GLU A 155 9.86 3.83 12.92
C GLU A 155 9.05 4.51 11.82
N ALA A 156 9.72 5.35 11.01
CA ALA A 156 9.08 6.12 9.96
C ALA A 156 8.39 5.24 8.92
N ASP A 157 9.04 4.17 8.48
CA ASP A 157 8.42 3.26 7.50
C ASP A 157 7.25 2.49 8.12
N CYS A 158 7.40 2.00 9.35
CA CYS A 158 6.37 1.19 9.99
C CYS A 158 5.11 2.01 10.30
N VAL A 159 5.27 3.08 11.07
CA VAL A 159 4.14 3.90 11.53
C VAL A 159 3.43 4.54 10.34
N TYR A 160 4.17 4.99 9.32
CA TYR A 160 3.53 5.63 8.17
C TYR A 160 2.79 4.62 7.26
N GLN A 161 3.20 3.35 7.20
CA GLN A 161 2.38 2.30 6.55
C GLN A 161 1.04 2.11 7.28
N TYR A 162 1.02 2.19 8.61
CA TYR A 162 -0.21 2.08 9.39
C TYR A 162 -1.11 3.30 9.24
N ILE A 163 -0.55 4.51 9.27
CA ILE A 163 -1.30 5.75 8.95
C ILE A 163 -1.90 5.65 7.54
N LYS A 164 -1.14 5.17 6.56
CA LYS A 164 -1.65 4.95 5.20
C LYS A 164 -2.78 3.93 5.16
N LEU A 165 -2.72 2.87 5.98
CA LEU A 165 -3.82 1.91 6.10
C LEU A 165 -5.09 2.58 6.66
N GLU A 166 -4.98 3.44 7.67
CA GLU A 166 -6.13 4.20 8.20
C GLU A 166 -6.83 5.01 7.09
N LYS A 167 -6.06 5.64 6.21
CA LYS A 167 -6.60 6.38 5.05
C LYS A 167 -7.43 5.48 4.15
N LYS A 168 -6.90 4.30 3.83
CA LYS A 168 -7.60 3.32 2.99
C LYS A 168 -8.88 2.82 3.65
N ILE A 169 -8.85 2.59 4.97
CA ILE A 169 -10.04 2.19 5.74
C ILE A 169 -11.08 3.32 5.71
N ALA A 170 -10.67 4.56 5.95
CA ALA A 170 -11.56 5.73 5.93
C ALA A 170 -12.18 5.99 4.55
N ASP A 171 -11.48 5.64 3.47
CA ASP A 171 -11.98 5.73 2.09
C ASP A 171 -12.78 4.49 1.63
N GLY A 172 -13.00 3.50 2.52
CA GLY A 172 -13.96 2.42 2.30
C GLY A 172 -13.37 1.04 2.03
N ALA A 173 -12.11 0.76 2.40
CA ALA A 173 -11.55 -0.58 2.36
C ALA A 173 -12.31 -1.56 3.27
N ASP A 174 -12.67 -2.72 2.72
CA ASP A 174 -13.44 -3.75 3.43
C ASP A 174 -12.54 -4.80 4.09
N VAL A 175 -11.34 -5.03 3.56
CA VAL A 175 -10.36 -5.99 4.11
C VAL A 175 -8.94 -5.52 3.82
N ALA A 176 -8.02 -5.74 4.74
CA ALA A 176 -6.61 -5.47 4.53
C ALA A 176 -5.78 -6.76 4.51
N ILE A 177 -4.86 -6.84 3.55
CA ILE A 177 -4.00 -7.99 3.30
C ILE A 177 -2.56 -7.54 3.59
N THR A 178 -1.84 -8.26 4.43
CA THR A 178 -0.45 -7.91 4.69
C THR A 178 0.43 -8.18 3.47
N GLN A 179 1.51 -7.43 3.29
CA GLN A 179 2.61 -7.87 2.44
C GLN A 179 3.21 -9.17 3.00
N VAL A 180 3.94 -9.92 2.18
CA VAL A 180 4.68 -11.10 2.65
C VAL A 180 5.75 -10.72 3.68
N GLY A 181 5.88 -11.54 4.72
CA GLY A 181 6.94 -11.47 5.71
C GLY A 181 6.88 -12.64 6.68
N TRP A 182 7.89 -12.78 7.53
CA TRP A 182 8.09 -13.96 8.38
C TRP A 182 8.41 -13.61 9.85
N ASP A 183 7.95 -12.44 10.32
CA ASP A 183 8.06 -12.05 11.72
C ASP A 183 6.68 -11.99 12.39
N ALA A 184 6.38 -12.97 13.23
CA ALA A 184 5.15 -13.07 14.03
C ALA A 184 4.89 -11.80 14.86
N ARG A 185 5.94 -11.14 15.35
CA ARG A 185 5.80 -9.90 16.14
C ARG A 185 5.23 -8.75 15.32
N LYS A 186 5.48 -8.72 14.01
CA LYS A 186 4.93 -7.70 13.11
C LYS A 186 3.47 -7.94 12.77
N PHE A 187 3.04 -9.20 12.71
CA PHE A 187 1.62 -9.52 12.63
C PHE A 187 0.88 -9.09 13.91
N GLU A 188 1.40 -9.46 15.08
CA GLU A 188 0.85 -9.06 16.38
C GLU A 188 0.80 -7.52 16.52
N GLU A 189 1.88 -6.83 16.14
CA GLU A 189 1.97 -5.38 16.18
C GLU A 189 0.89 -4.69 15.36
N LEU A 190 0.66 -5.13 14.12
CA LEU A 190 -0.39 -4.59 13.26
C LEU A 190 -1.78 -4.84 13.85
N LYS A 191 -2.05 -6.06 14.32
CA LYS A 191 -3.34 -6.41 14.92
C LYS A 191 -3.65 -5.52 16.13
N ARG A 192 -2.69 -5.43 17.07
CA ARG A 192 -2.80 -4.56 18.25
C ARG A 192 -2.98 -3.09 17.86
N TYR A 193 -2.27 -2.61 16.83
CA TYR A 193 -2.40 -1.24 16.35
C TYR A 193 -3.84 -0.89 15.97
N LEU A 194 -4.52 -1.78 15.23
CA LEU A 194 -5.91 -1.61 14.81
C LEU A 194 -6.88 -1.74 15.98
N ASP A 195 -6.68 -2.75 16.85
CA ASP A 195 -7.54 -3.00 18.01
C ASP A 195 -7.55 -1.80 18.98
N GLU A 196 -6.37 -1.27 19.32
CA GLU A 196 -6.23 -0.10 20.20
C GLU A 196 -6.91 1.16 19.64
N ARG A 197 -7.15 1.21 18.33
CA ARG A 197 -7.83 2.33 17.64
C ARG A 197 -9.28 2.04 17.30
N GLY A 198 -9.79 0.86 17.66
CA GLY A 198 -11.15 0.43 17.32
C GLY A 198 -11.38 0.23 15.82
N LEU A 199 -10.33 0.03 15.02
CA LEU A 199 -10.42 -0.20 13.59
C LEU A 199 -10.74 -1.68 13.34
N ARG A 200 -11.99 -1.98 13.00
CA ARG A 200 -12.50 -3.37 12.89
C ARG A 200 -12.31 -4.01 11.51
N THR A 201 -11.62 -3.36 10.59
CA THR A 201 -11.39 -3.91 9.24
C THR A 201 -10.67 -5.26 9.34
N PRO A 202 -11.26 -6.34 8.78
CA PRO A 202 -10.65 -7.67 8.76
C PRO A 202 -9.23 -7.67 8.20
N LEU A 203 -8.36 -8.47 8.80
CA LEU A 203 -6.99 -8.70 8.33
C LEU A 203 -6.82 -10.10 7.75
N LEU A 204 -6.23 -10.20 6.56
CA LEU A 204 -5.67 -11.44 6.02
C LEU A 204 -4.14 -11.37 6.09
N GLY A 205 -3.52 -12.33 6.77
CA GLY A 205 -2.07 -12.41 6.84
C GLY A 205 -1.52 -13.14 5.62
N ASN A 206 -0.57 -12.54 4.91
CA ASN A 206 0.10 -13.18 3.78
C ASN A 206 1.10 -14.23 4.29
N VAL A 207 0.84 -15.49 3.94
CA VAL A 207 1.66 -16.65 4.25
C VAL A 207 2.22 -17.20 2.95
N TYR A 208 3.53 -17.11 2.79
CA TYR A 208 4.20 -17.52 1.56
C TYR A 208 5.01 -18.79 1.76
N VAL A 209 4.77 -19.80 0.92
CA VAL A 209 5.56 -21.04 0.88
C VAL A 209 6.92 -20.75 0.22
N LEU A 210 7.90 -20.40 1.05
CA LEU A 210 9.16 -19.81 0.62
C LEU A 210 10.17 -20.84 0.12
N GLY A 211 10.28 -21.02 -1.20
CA GLY A 211 11.32 -21.83 -1.84
C GLY A 211 12.72 -21.17 -1.85
N PRO A 212 13.81 -21.94 -2.01
CA PRO A 212 15.20 -21.47 -1.83
C PRO A 212 15.58 -20.36 -2.81
N LYS A 213 15.25 -20.51 -4.11
CA LYS A 213 15.53 -19.48 -5.13
C LYS A 213 14.84 -18.15 -4.80
N THR A 214 13.61 -18.20 -4.28
CA THR A 214 12.88 -16.99 -3.90
C THR A 214 13.44 -16.39 -2.61
N ALA A 215 13.83 -17.23 -1.64
CA ALA A 215 14.49 -16.81 -0.42
C ALA A 215 15.80 -16.05 -0.72
N GLU A 216 16.65 -16.60 -1.57
CA GLU A 216 17.91 -15.95 -1.98
C GLU A 216 17.67 -14.61 -2.65
N ARG A 217 16.67 -14.53 -3.55
CA ARG A 217 16.30 -13.27 -4.19
C ARG A 217 15.81 -12.23 -3.19
N MET A 218 14.90 -12.61 -2.29
CA MET A 218 14.32 -11.72 -1.28
C MET A 218 15.33 -11.32 -0.19
N ALA A 219 16.36 -12.12 0.07
CA ALA A 219 17.47 -11.74 0.95
C ALA A 219 18.27 -10.54 0.39
N THR A 220 18.27 -10.35 -0.95
CA THR A 220 18.85 -9.17 -1.60
C THR A 220 17.89 -7.97 -1.69
N GLY A 221 16.69 -8.06 -1.08
CA GLY A 221 15.67 -7.01 -1.13
C GLY A 221 14.87 -6.98 -2.44
N ARG A 222 14.77 -8.11 -3.15
CA ARG A 222 14.05 -8.23 -4.43
C ARG A 222 12.91 -9.27 -4.35
N PRO A 223 11.66 -8.94 -4.70
CA PRO A 223 11.18 -7.62 -5.15
C PRO A 223 11.18 -6.58 -4.00
N PRO A 224 11.12 -5.28 -4.33
CA PRO A 224 11.16 -4.22 -3.32
C PRO A 224 10.13 -4.42 -2.20
N GLY A 225 10.56 -4.17 -0.96
CA GLY A 225 9.70 -4.33 0.22
C GLY A 225 9.49 -5.77 0.69
N CYS A 226 9.97 -6.77 -0.04
CA CYS A 226 10.07 -8.15 0.44
C CYS A 226 11.50 -8.39 0.94
N TRP A 227 11.63 -8.88 2.16
CA TRP A 227 12.93 -9.12 2.76
C TRP A 227 12.93 -10.44 3.54
N VAL A 228 13.96 -11.25 3.29
CA VAL A 228 14.23 -12.50 4.01
C VAL A 228 15.47 -12.27 4.86
N SER A 229 15.35 -12.51 6.17
CA SER A 229 16.48 -12.33 7.08
C SER A 229 17.59 -13.36 6.81
N PRO A 230 18.85 -13.07 7.17
CA PRO A 230 19.95 -14.04 7.05
C PRO A 230 19.65 -15.36 7.76
N GLU A 231 18.98 -15.31 8.92
CA GLU A 231 18.60 -16.48 9.72
C GLU A 231 17.56 -17.35 8.99
N LEU A 232 16.55 -16.72 8.39
CA LEU A 232 15.56 -17.45 7.59
C LEU A 232 16.19 -18.05 6.33
N LEU A 233 17.08 -17.32 5.66
CA LEU A 233 17.78 -17.83 4.49
C LEU A 233 18.63 -19.05 4.84
N ALA A 234 19.35 -19.01 5.96
CA ALA A 234 20.13 -20.14 6.46
C ALA A 234 19.24 -21.35 6.77
N ALA A 235 18.10 -21.14 7.43
CA ALA A 235 17.13 -22.20 7.70
C ALA A 235 16.61 -22.84 6.40
N VAL A 236 16.18 -22.04 5.43
CA VAL A 236 15.68 -22.54 4.13
C VAL A 236 16.76 -23.33 3.37
N ARG A 237 18.03 -22.90 3.44
CA ARG A 237 19.16 -23.63 2.84
C ARG A 237 19.39 -24.98 3.51
N ALA A 238 19.39 -25.02 4.84
CA ALA A 238 19.57 -26.26 5.60
C ALA A 238 18.43 -27.25 5.32
N GLU A 239 17.18 -26.78 5.33
CA GLU A 239 16.00 -27.59 5.01
C GLU A 239 16.04 -28.15 3.58
N SER A 240 16.61 -27.40 2.64
CA SER A 240 16.71 -27.83 1.23
C SER A 240 17.66 -29.03 1.03
N LEU A 241 18.45 -29.41 2.03
CA LEU A 241 19.29 -30.63 2.01
C LEU A 241 18.51 -31.92 2.27
N ALA A 242 17.26 -31.84 2.73
CA ALA A 242 16.41 -33.01 2.95
C ALA A 242 16.05 -33.70 1.62
N LYS A 243 15.68 -34.99 1.69
CA LYS A 243 15.33 -35.81 0.50
C LYS A 243 14.21 -35.21 -0.35
N ASP A 244 13.27 -34.48 0.26
CA ASP A 244 12.16 -33.82 -0.42
C ASP A 244 12.49 -32.39 -0.87
N GLY A 245 13.76 -31.99 -0.81
CA GLY A 245 14.24 -30.65 -1.12
C GLY A 245 13.71 -29.57 -0.18
N GLY A 246 13.33 -29.93 1.05
CA GLY A 246 12.79 -29.02 2.08
C GLY A 246 11.32 -28.68 1.89
N ARG A 247 10.58 -29.44 1.09
CA ARG A 247 9.17 -29.15 0.79
C ARG A 247 8.31 -29.19 2.05
N LEU A 248 8.39 -30.26 2.84
CA LEU A 248 7.60 -30.41 4.05
C LEU A 248 7.91 -29.32 5.06
N ALA A 249 9.19 -28.96 5.25
CA ALA A 249 9.59 -27.90 6.17
C ALA A 249 8.97 -26.53 5.81
N ARG A 250 8.92 -26.21 4.51
CA ARG A 250 8.28 -24.97 4.02
C ARG A 250 6.77 -24.97 4.22
N LEU A 251 6.11 -26.11 3.98
CA LEU A 251 4.68 -26.27 4.24
C LEU A 251 4.36 -26.18 5.74
N GLU A 252 5.16 -26.83 6.59
CA GLU A 252 5.04 -26.79 8.05
C GLU A 252 5.18 -25.35 8.56
N ARG A 253 6.16 -24.58 8.06
CA ARG A 253 6.28 -23.16 8.43
C ARG A 253 5.05 -22.36 8.02
N ALA A 254 4.50 -22.59 6.83
CA ALA A 254 3.27 -21.93 6.40
C ALA A 254 2.10 -22.28 7.32
N ALA A 255 1.92 -23.56 7.67
CA ALA A 255 0.88 -24.01 8.59
C ALA A 255 1.02 -23.39 9.99
N ARG A 256 2.24 -23.32 10.53
CA ARG A 256 2.54 -22.64 11.80
C ARG A 256 2.19 -21.16 11.75
N THR A 257 2.54 -20.47 10.67
CA THR A 257 2.16 -19.05 10.49
C THR A 257 0.64 -18.89 10.44
N VAL A 258 -0.09 -19.76 9.74
CA VAL A 258 -1.57 -19.73 9.71
C VAL A 258 -2.15 -19.93 11.11
N ALA A 259 -1.62 -20.86 11.91
CA ALA A 259 -2.03 -21.08 13.29
C ALA A 259 -1.83 -19.82 14.14
N VAL A 260 -0.67 -19.17 14.03
CA VAL A 260 -0.38 -17.88 14.68
C VAL A 260 -1.37 -16.80 14.27
N LEU A 261 -1.65 -16.64 12.96
CA LEU A 261 -2.61 -15.64 12.47
C LEU A 261 -4.01 -15.88 13.05
N ARG A 262 -4.45 -17.14 13.09
CA ARG A 262 -5.74 -17.53 13.68
C ARG A 262 -5.80 -17.13 15.16
N GLY A 263 -4.78 -17.46 15.94
CA GLY A 263 -4.70 -17.13 17.36
C GLY A 263 -4.62 -15.63 17.66
N LEU A 264 -3.93 -14.87 16.80
CA LEU A 264 -3.90 -13.40 16.86
C LEU A 264 -5.26 -12.76 16.48
N GLY A 265 -6.23 -13.52 15.96
CA GLY A 265 -7.53 -12.99 15.57
C GLY A 265 -7.54 -12.33 14.18
N TYR A 266 -6.66 -12.75 13.27
CA TYR A 266 -6.81 -12.45 11.86
C TYR A 266 -8.05 -13.16 11.29
N ALA A 267 -8.70 -12.55 10.32
CA ALA A 267 -9.89 -13.10 9.68
C ALA A 267 -9.57 -14.22 8.67
N GLY A 268 -8.30 -14.40 8.32
CA GLY A 268 -7.89 -15.43 7.38
C GLY A 268 -6.42 -15.35 6.98
N ALA A 269 -6.06 -16.22 6.04
CA ALA A 269 -4.73 -16.27 5.45
C ALA A 269 -4.79 -16.05 3.94
N TYR A 270 -3.88 -15.21 3.44
CA TYR A 270 -3.60 -15.06 2.01
C TYR A 270 -2.40 -15.94 1.67
N ILE A 271 -2.59 -17.04 0.94
CA ILE A 271 -1.53 -18.01 0.68
C ILE A 271 -0.86 -17.74 -0.68
N GLY A 272 0.45 -17.59 -0.67
CA GLY A 272 1.29 -17.47 -1.86
C GLY A 272 2.37 -18.54 -1.95
N GLY A 273 3.04 -18.63 -3.10
CA GLY A 273 4.18 -19.54 -3.31
C GLY A 273 3.81 -20.99 -3.62
N THR A 274 2.53 -21.36 -3.58
CA THR A 274 2.04 -22.66 -4.06
C THR A 274 0.62 -22.55 -4.62
N HIS A 275 0.33 -23.31 -5.66
CA HIS A 275 -1.00 -23.42 -6.31
C HIS A 275 -1.50 -24.88 -6.33
N ASP A 276 -0.82 -25.76 -5.61
CA ASP A 276 -1.14 -27.18 -5.54
C ASP A 276 -2.21 -27.44 -4.46
N ALA A 277 -3.37 -27.96 -4.88
CA ALA A 277 -4.50 -28.18 -3.99
C ALA A 277 -4.18 -29.13 -2.82
N ALA A 278 -3.29 -30.12 -3.01
CA ALA A 278 -2.90 -31.05 -1.96
C ALA A 278 -2.00 -30.38 -0.93
N HIS A 279 -1.07 -29.51 -1.36
CA HIS A 279 -0.28 -28.68 -0.44
C HIS A 279 -1.17 -27.74 0.38
N LEU A 280 -2.15 -27.08 -0.26
CA LEU A 280 -3.09 -26.20 0.44
C LEU A 280 -3.91 -26.97 1.47
N ALA A 281 -4.50 -28.11 1.08
CA ALA A 281 -5.26 -28.95 1.99
C ALA A 281 -4.42 -29.45 3.17
N TRP A 282 -3.14 -29.76 2.94
CA TRP A 282 -2.20 -30.12 4.00
C TRP A 282 -1.93 -28.95 4.96
N ILE A 283 -1.65 -27.74 4.44
CA ILE A 283 -1.41 -26.54 5.26
C ILE A 283 -2.63 -26.25 6.14
N ILE A 284 -3.84 -26.32 5.58
CA ILE A 284 -5.08 -26.05 6.31
C ILE A 284 -5.26 -27.03 7.47
N ARG A 285 -5.23 -28.34 7.19
CA ARG A 285 -5.36 -29.37 8.24
C ARG A 285 -4.29 -29.22 9.33
N ARG A 286 -3.04 -29.01 8.91
CA ARG A 286 -1.92 -28.88 9.84
C ARG A 286 -2.02 -27.62 10.70
N ALA A 287 -2.51 -26.52 10.14
CA ALA A 287 -2.74 -25.29 10.90
C ALA A 287 -3.86 -25.47 11.94
N ASP A 288 -4.89 -26.24 11.62
CA ASP A 288 -5.98 -26.54 12.56
C ASP A 288 -5.48 -27.42 13.73
N GLU A 289 -4.61 -28.40 13.47
CA GLU A 289 -3.94 -29.19 14.51
C GLU A 289 -3.06 -28.34 15.43
N LEU A 290 -2.37 -27.35 14.86
CA LEU A 290 -1.45 -26.46 15.58
C LEU A 290 -2.14 -25.30 16.30
N ALA A 291 -3.39 -25.00 15.96
CA ALA A 291 -4.11 -23.83 16.44
C ALA A 291 -4.19 -23.73 17.98
N PRO A 292 -4.36 -24.82 18.77
CA PRO A 292 -4.39 -24.71 20.23
C PRO A 292 -3.08 -24.29 20.90
N GLY A 293 -1.94 -24.41 20.19
CA GLY A 293 -0.60 -24.10 20.72
C GLY A 293 0.09 -22.95 20.01
N TRP A 294 -0.69 -22.05 19.41
CA TRP A 294 -0.17 -21.01 18.53
C TRP A 294 0.77 -20.02 19.25
N GLU A 295 0.58 -19.79 20.55
CA GLU A 295 1.39 -18.86 21.35
C GLU A 295 2.86 -19.28 21.35
N ALA A 296 3.14 -20.59 21.49
CA ALA A 296 4.50 -21.12 21.46
C ALA A 296 5.16 -20.90 20.08
N LEU A 297 4.38 -21.03 18.99
CA LEU A 297 4.87 -20.84 17.63
C LEU A 297 5.30 -19.39 17.34
N THR A 298 4.74 -18.40 18.06
CA THR A 298 5.15 -16.99 17.92
C THR A 298 6.60 -16.74 18.33
N ALA A 299 7.16 -17.58 19.21
CA ALA A 299 8.55 -17.50 19.62
C ALA A 299 9.50 -18.00 18.53
N GLU A 300 9.07 -19.01 17.76
CA GLU A 300 9.86 -19.66 16.71
C GLU A 300 9.85 -18.88 15.39
N LEU A 301 8.77 -18.16 15.08
CA LEU A 301 8.58 -17.44 13.82
C LEU A 301 9.01 -15.96 13.91
N ARG A 302 10.24 -15.70 14.36
CA ARG A 302 10.78 -14.34 14.60
C ARG A 302 11.92 -13.98 13.65
N TYR A 303 11.67 -13.98 12.35
CA TYR A 303 12.67 -13.64 11.32
C TYR A 303 12.72 -12.13 11.01
N GLY A 304 12.66 -11.31 12.06
CA GLY A 304 12.73 -9.85 11.96
C GLY A 304 14.15 -9.29 11.90
N ALA A 305 14.29 -8.01 11.58
CA ALA A 305 15.61 -7.37 11.59
C ALA A 305 16.17 -7.25 13.01
N ALA A 306 17.45 -7.59 13.19
CA ALA A 306 18.16 -7.39 14.45
C ALA A 306 18.19 -5.89 14.80
N GLY A 307 17.78 -5.56 16.03
CA GLY A 307 17.65 -4.15 16.47
C GLY A 307 16.56 -3.36 15.73
N GLY A 308 15.69 -4.03 14.97
CA GLY A 308 14.60 -3.38 14.24
C GLY A 308 13.57 -2.72 15.16
N PHE A 309 12.90 -1.69 14.65
CA PHE A 309 11.84 -0.98 15.36
C PHE A 309 10.59 -1.86 15.56
N TYR A 310 10.04 -1.87 16.77
CA TYR A 310 8.72 -2.41 17.11
C TYR A 310 7.91 -1.38 17.92
N LEU A 311 6.65 -1.19 17.55
CA LEU A 311 5.81 -0.11 18.06
C LEU A 311 5.52 -0.24 19.56
N ALA A 312 5.27 -1.44 20.08
CA ALA A 312 4.96 -1.62 21.51
C ALA A 312 6.16 -1.37 22.42
N THR A 313 7.32 -1.95 22.11
CA THR A 313 8.58 -1.69 22.83
C THR A 313 8.95 -0.21 22.78
N SER A 314 8.62 0.48 21.68
CA SER A 314 8.84 1.92 21.57
C SER A 314 7.93 2.76 22.47
N ARG A 315 6.68 2.33 22.77
CA ARG A 315 5.81 3.05 23.71
C ARG A 315 6.35 2.98 25.14
N GLU A 316 6.96 1.86 25.52
CA GLU A 316 7.69 1.73 26.79
C GLU A 316 8.95 2.60 26.80
N SER A 317 9.73 2.60 25.71
CA SER A 317 10.93 3.45 25.56
C SER A 317 10.62 4.96 25.49
N LEU A 318 9.47 5.33 24.92
CA LEU A 318 8.97 6.72 24.88
C LEU A 318 8.45 7.16 26.25
N ARG A 319 7.87 6.24 27.04
CA ARG A 319 7.58 6.48 28.47
C ARG A 319 8.86 6.59 29.30
N SER A 320 9.94 5.93 28.91
CA SER A 320 11.26 5.98 29.57
C SER A 320 12.20 7.07 29.04
N GLY A 321 11.69 8.09 28.32
CA GLY A 321 12.44 9.33 28.08
C GLY A 321 13.41 9.34 26.88
N ALA A 322 13.17 8.58 25.81
CA ALA A 322 13.91 8.76 24.57
C ALA A 322 13.59 10.13 23.93
N ARG A 323 14.52 11.09 24.08
CA ARG A 323 14.44 12.42 23.45
C ARG A 323 14.43 12.29 21.92
N ALA A 324 13.48 12.94 21.26
CA ALA A 324 13.52 13.15 19.82
C ALA A 324 14.86 13.78 19.43
N ALA A 325 15.45 13.32 18.32
CA ALA A 325 16.69 13.90 17.80
C ALA A 325 16.52 15.43 17.64
N PRO A 326 17.52 16.24 18.00
CA PRO A 326 17.41 17.69 17.91
C PRO A 326 17.15 18.11 16.46
N PRO A 327 16.24 19.06 16.21
CA PRO A 327 15.93 19.53 14.87
C PRO A 327 17.17 20.08 14.18
N ARG A 328 17.34 19.80 12.89
CA ARG A 328 18.41 20.40 12.08
C ARG A 328 18.05 21.87 11.86
N LEU A 329 18.76 22.76 12.55
CA LEU A 329 18.43 24.17 12.77
C LEU A 329 17.93 24.95 11.53
N TRP A 330 18.44 24.71 10.33
CA TRP A 330 18.03 25.48 9.13
C TRP A 330 17.03 24.72 8.23
N ALA A 331 17.06 23.39 8.23
CA ALA A 331 16.16 22.57 7.42
C ALA A 331 14.73 22.49 7.99
N ASP A 332 14.59 22.67 9.30
CA ASP A 332 13.31 22.53 10.02
C ASP A 332 12.66 23.87 10.40
N LEU A 333 13.41 24.98 10.41
CA LEU A 333 12.91 26.29 10.83
C LEU A 333 12.05 26.96 9.76
N LEU A 334 12.50 26.94 8.49
CA LEU A 334 11.76 27.55 7.38
C LEU A 334 10.38 26.90 7.17
N PRO A 335 10.23 25.56 7.14
CA PRO A 335 8.91 24.92 7.07
C PRO A 335 7.98 25.29 8.22
N ARG A 336 8.51 25.39 9.46
CA ARG A 336 7.72 25.77 10.65
C ARG A 336 7.25 27.22 10.59
N LEU A 337 8.11 28.13 10.11
CA LEU A 337 7.74 29.52 9.88
C LEU A 337 6.67 29.62 8.80
N LEU A 338 6.86 28.98 7.64
CA LEU A 338 5.90 28.97 6.54
C LEU A 338 4.55 28.40 6.97
N ASP A 339 4.54 27.37 7.80
CA ASP A 339 3.31 26.77 8.33
C ASP A 339 2.59 27.72 9.29
N ARG A 340 3.33 28.39 10.19
CA ARG A 340 2.78 29.41 11.08
C ARG A 340 2.20 30.58 10.27
N PHE A 341 2.90 31.02 9.23
CA PHE A 341 2.40 32.04 8.31
C PHE A 341 1.14 31.56 7.57
N GLY A 342 1.11 30.33 7.05
CA GLY A 342 -0.05 29.77 6.35
C GLY A 342 -1.30 29.61 7.22
N ARG A 343 -1.13 29.32 8.53
CA ARG A 343 -2.24 29.26 9.50
C ARG A 343 -2.75 30.64 9.91
N VAL A 344 -1.84 31.60 10.11
CA VAL A 344 -2.19 32.98 10.51
C VAL A 344 -2.85 33.74 9.37
N PHE A 345 -2.35 33.58 8.14
CA PHE A 345 -2.95 34.11 6.92
C PHE A 345 -3.80 33.03 6.26
N SER A 346 -4.81 32.51 6.96
CA SER A 346 -5.65 31.42 6.44
C SER A 346 -6.51 31.86 5.26
N VAL A 347 -5.92 31.85 4.07
CA VAL A 347 -6.60 32.03 2.78
C VAL A 347 -7.33 30.75 2.34
N THR A 348 -7.52 29.81 3.27
CA THR A 348 -8.21 28.52 3.10
C THR A 348 -9.72 28.64 3.26
N HIS A 349 -10.21 29.67 3.95
CA HIS A 349 -11.63 29.94 4.14
C HIS A 349 -12.11 31.08 3.22
N ASP A 350 -13.41 31.17 2.95
CA ASP A 350 -14.00 32.27 2.15
C ASP A 350 -13.95 33.61 2.91
N THR A 351 -12.77 34.19 2.97
CA THR A 351 -12.50 35.49 3.60
C THR A 351 -12.55 36.62 2.58
N ARG A 352 -12.73 37.85 3.05
CA ARG A 352 -12.66 39.05 2.18
C ARG A 352 -11.30 39.16 1.46
N LEU A 353 -10.22 38.79 2.16
CA LEU A 353 -8.88 38.74 1.61
C LEU A 353 -8.77 37.72 0.47
N ARG A 354 -9.30 36.51 0.66
CA ARG A 354 -9.33 35.47 -0.38
C ARG A 354 -10.07 35.96 -1.63
N ARG A 355 -11.26 36.57 -1.47
CA ARG A 355 -12.03 37.10 -2.60
C ARG A 355 -11.30 38.23 -3.33
N ALA A 356 -10.60 39.10 -2.62
CA ALA A 356 -9.78 40.15 -3.23
C ALA A 356 -8.62 39.55 -4.04
N LEU A 357 -7.88 38.61 -3.46
CA LEU A 357 -6.78 37.91 -4.13
C LEU A 357 -7.29 37.09 -5.34
N ALA A 358 -8.44 36.42 -5.22
CA ALA A 358 -9.04 35.69 -6.34
C ALA A 358 -9.33 36.60 -7.54
N ARG A 359 -9.82 37.83 -7.32
CA ARG A 359 -10.00 38.82 -8.40
C ARG A 359 -8.68 39.22 -9.05
N VAL A 360 -7.63 39.42 -8.24
CA VAL A 360 -6.28 39.74 -8.75
C VAL A 360 -5.75 38.58 -9.61
N PHE A 361 -5.82 37.34 -9.11
CA PHE A 361 -5.36 36.18 -9.87
C PHE A 361 -6.21 35.92 -11.12
N ALA A 362 -7.51 36.16 -11.09
CA ALA A 362 -8.36 36.10 -12.29
C ALA A 362 -7.90 37.11 -13.36
N TRP A 363 -7.62 38.35 -12.95
CA TRP A 363 -7.11 39.37 -13.86
C TRP A 363 -5.73 39.00 -14.45
N ILE A 364 -4.84 38.41 -13.64
CA ILE A 364 -3.54 37.90 -14.11
C ILE A 364 -3.72 36.76 -15.11
N ASP A 365 -4.62 35.81 -14.81
CA ASP A 365 -4.90 34.63 -15.62
C ASP A 365 -5.43 34.98 -17.02
N HIS A 366 -6.27 36.01 -17.13
CA HIS A 366 -6.72 36.53 -18.43
C HIS A 366 -5.59 37.10 -19.30
N ARG A 367 -4.46 37.47 -18.69
CA ARG A 367 -3.27 38.00 -19.38
C ARG A 367 -2.21 36.91 -19.47
N ARG A 368 -2.27 36.08 -20.53
CA ARG A 368 -1.30 35.00 -20.82
C ARG A 368 0.17 35.31 -20.48
N PRO A 369 0.77 36.46 -20.89
CA PRO A 369 2.16 36.75 -20.54
C PRO A 369 2.39 36.98 -19.04
N ALA A 370 1.43 37.57 -18.33
CA ALA A 370 1.50 37.79 -16.89
C ALA A 370 1.37 36.47 -16.11
N ALA A 371 0.44 35.60 -16.52
CA ALA A 371 0.29 34.26 -15.94
C ALA A 371 1.56 33.41 -16.10
N ALA A 372 2.17 33.43 -17.28
CA ALA A 372 3.43 32.72 -17.54
C ALA A 372 4.63 33.33 -16.79
N LEU A 373 4.64 34.64 -16.55
CA LEU A 373 5.67 35.26 -15.70
C LEU A 373 5.50 34.84 -14.23
N LEU A 374 4.27 34.82 -13.72
CA LEU A 374 3.97 34.39 -12.37
C LEU A 374 4.33 32.91 -12.15
N GLU A 375 4.00 32.03 -13.10
CA GLU A 375 4.39 30.62 -13.06
C GLU A 375 5.92 30.46 -12.99
N ARG A 376 6.67 31.17 -13.84
CA ARG A 376 8.14 31.13 -13.82
C ARG A 376 8.72 31.64 -12.50
N ALA A 377 8.16 32.72 -11.96
CA ALA A 377 8.57 33.25 -10.66
C ALA A 377 8.25 32.26 -9.53
N GLU A 378 7.07 31.65 -9.55
CA GLU A 378 6.66 30.63 -8.61
C GLU A 378 7.60 29.41 -8.67
N LEU A 379 7.93 28.93 -9.87
CA LEU A 379 8.82 27.79 -10.08
C LEU A 379 10.25 28.12 -9.66
N ALA A 380 10.75 29.31 -9.96
CA ALA A 380 12.07 29.79 -9.53
C ALA A 380 12.20 29.84 -8.00
N ILE A 381 11.11 30.08 -7.27
CA ILE A 381 11.07 30.03 -5.80
C ILE A 381 10.91 28.57 -5.32
N LYS A 382 9.93 27.83 -5.82
CA LYS A 382 9.54 26.53 -5.26
C LYS A 382 10.47 25.38 -5.67
N LYS A 383 11.13 25.45 -6.84
CA LYS A 383 12.06 24.42 -7.31
C LYS A 383 13.30 24.29 -6.41
N PRO A 384 14.06 25.37 -6.10
CA PRO A 384 15.22 25.26 -5.22
C PRO A 384 14.84 24.95 -3.76
N LEU A 385 13.71 25.46 -3.28
CA LEU A 385 13.31 25.26 -1.88
C LEU A 385 12.70 23.89 -1.60
N PHE A 386 11.89 23.35 -2.53
CA PHE A 386 11.06 22.16 -2.27
C PHE A 386 11.17 21.06 -3.34
N GLY A 387 11.93 21.28 -4.41
CA GLY A 387 12.00 20.36 -5.55
C GLY A 387 10.71 20.34 -6.38
N CYS A 388 10.00 21.45 -6.46
CA CYS A 388 8.77 21.57 -7.26
C CYS A 388 8.95 21.09 -8.71
N GLN A 389 7.96 20.37 -9.21
CA GLN A 389 7.91 19.83 -10.59
C GLN A 389 6.77 20.46 -11.41
N ALA A 390 6.30 21.66 -11.03
CA ALA A 390 5.27 22.42 -11.74
C ALA A 390 3.95 21.65 -12.04
N CYS A 391 3.48 20.81 -11.11
CA CYS A 391 2.27 20.01 -11.34
C CYS A 391 0.95 20.81 -11.33
N GLY A 392 0.97 22.13 -11.12
CA GLY A 392 -0.23 22.97 -11.03
C GLY A 392 -1.09 22.81 -9.77
N ASN A 393 -0.92 21.73 -8.99
CA ASN A 393 -1.71 21.41 -7.80
C ASN A 393 -0.81 21.31 -6.54
N CYS A 394 -0.58 22.43 -5.85
CA CYS A 394 0.37 22.45 -4.73
C CYS A 394 -0.23 21.89 -3.43
N VAL A 395 0.42 20.87 -2.86
CA VAL A 395 -0.01 20.21 -1.60
C VAL A 395 1.10 20.23 -0.52
N LEU A 396 2.08 21.13 -0.66
CA LEU A 396 3.24 21.22 0.25
C LEU A 396 2.84 21.37 1.72
N GLY A 397 1.80 22.16 2.02
CA GLY A 397 1.32 22.38 3.38
C GLY A 397 0.78 21.12 4.06
N HIS A 398 0.32 20.13 3.30
CA HIS A 398 -0.18 18.85 3.82
C HIS A 398 0.92 17.79 3.95
N LEU A 399 2.08 18.02 3.33
CA LEU A 399 3.17 17.06 3.23
C LEU A 399 4.47 17.64 3.81
N GLU A 400 4.34 18.43 4.86
CA GLU A 400 5.48 18.98 5.61
C GLU A 400 6.55 19.63 4.71
N TYR A 401 6.07 20.36 3.69
CA TYR A 401 6.88 21.06 2.68
C TYR A 401 7.84 20.14 1.91
N VAL A 402 7.44 18.88 1.69
CA VAL A 402 8.10 17.95 0.78
C VAL A 402 7.24 17.81 -0.47
N CYS A 403 7.79 18.12 -1.64
CA CYS A 403 7.05 17.99 -2.89
C CYS A 403 6.85 16.50 -3.25
N PRO A 404 5.61 15.99 -3.31
CA PRO A 404 5.34 14.57 -3.59
C PRO A 404 5.77 14.15 -5.00
N GLN A 405 5.85 15.12 -5.92
CA GLN A 405 6.28 14.88 -7.31
C GLN A 405 7.77 14.52 -7.42
N THR A 406 8.54 14.66 -6.34
CA THR A 406 9.93 14.18 -6.27
C THR A 406 10.04 12.69 -5.99
N CYS A 407 8.91 12.02 -5.68
CA CYS A 407 8.80 10.57 -5.68
C CYS A 407 8.80 10.06 -7.13
N PRO A 408 9.62 9.06 -7.49
CA PRO A 408 9.58 8.45 -8.82
C PRO A 408 8.21 7.89 -9.20
N LYS A 409 7.44 7.41 -8.21
CA LYS A 409 6.04 6.97 -8.39
C LYS A 409 5.00 8.09 -8.28
N GLN A 410 5.43 9.35 -8.05
CA GLN A 410 4.58 10.55 -7.91
C GLN A 410 3.38 10.41 -6.96
N LEU A 411 3.48 9.53 -5.96
CA LEU A 411 2.40 9.25 -5.01
C LEU A 411 2.01 10.53 -4.26
N ARG A 412 0.75 10.64 -3.83
CA ARG A 412 0.31 11.72 -2.93
C ARG A 412 -0.08 11.20 -1.54
N ASN A 413 -0.28 9.90 -1.42
CA ASN A 413 -0.58 9.20 -0.17
C ASN A 413 0.41 8.04 0.03
N GLY A 414 1.70 8.35 0.15
CA GLY A 414 2.72 7.35 0.45
C GLY A 414 2.77 6.97 1.93
N PRO A 415 3.78 6.17 2.33
CA PRO A 415 4.83 5.56 1.50
C PRO A 415 4.30 4.46 0.57
N CYS A 416 5.13 4.02 -0.39
CA CYS A 416 4.91 2.77 -1.12
C CYS A 416 5.32 1.56 -0.26
N GLY A 417 4.85 0.36 -0.61
CA GLY A 417 5.25 -0.87 0.10
C GLY A 417 6.73 -1.22 -0.07
N GLY A 418 7.37 -0.76 -1.15
CA GLY A 418 8.72 -1.15 -1.51
C GLY A 418 9.86 -0.39 -0.83
N THR A 419 9.60 0.54 0.10
CA THR A 419 10.68 1.26 0.80
C THR A 419 11.68 0.26 1.39
N ASN A 420 12.95 0.38 0.96
CA ASN A 420 14.03 -0.52 1.33
C ASN A 420 14.58 -0.14 2.69
N TYR A 421 15.06 -1.11 3.45
CA TYR A 421 15.70 -0.85 4.73
C TYR A 421 17.09 -0.20 4.51
N PRO A 422 17.48 0.85 5.26
CA PRO A 422 16.71 1.60 6.26
C PRO A 422 16.08 2.90 5.66
N GLY A 423 14.81 2.87 5.24
CA GLY A 423 14.10 4.07 4.76
C GLY A 423 14.50 4.60 3.38
N ARG A 424 15.01 3.76 2.47
CA ARG A 424 15.51 4.14 1.13
C ARG A 424 14.47 3.92 0.03
N CYS A 425 14.53 4.75 -1.01
CA CYS A 425 13.62 4.63 -2.15
C CYS A 425 13.85 3.30 -2.89
N GLU A 426 12.75 2.64 -3.30
CA GLU A 426 12.85 1.40 -4.09
C GLU A 426 13.40 1.61 -5.51
N VAL A 427 13.15 2.79 -6.08
CA VAL A 427 13.49 3.10 -7.48
C VAL A 427 14.89 3.72 -7.58
N VAL A 428 15.28 4.50 -6.56
CA VAL A 428 16.58 5.18 -6.49
C VAL A 428 17.25 4.78 -5.18
N PRO A 429 17.96 3.64 -5.12
CA PRO A 429 18.46 3.04 -3.88
C PRO A 429 19.31 3.99 -3.02
N ASP A 430 20.09 4.87 -3.65
CA ASP A 430 20.98 5.81 -2.94
C ASP A 430 20.23 6.98 -2.30
N LYS A 431 18.95 7.19 -2.64
CA LYS A 431 18.14 8.31 -2.16
C LYS A 431 17.25 7.89 -0.97
N PRO A 432 17.23 8.67 0.13
CA PRO A 432 16.21 8.52 1.16
C PRO A 432 14.80 8.61 0.58
N CYS A 433 13.87 7.82 1.11
CA CYS A 433 12.48 7.89 0.71
C CYS A 433 11.88 9.23 1.16
N ILE A 434 11.24 9.97 0.24
CA ILE A 434 10.66 11.28 0.57
C ILE A 434 9.60 11.20 1.68
N TRP A 435 8.94 10.04 1.79
CA TRP A 435 7.90 9.79 2.80
C TRP A 435 8.48 9.59 4.19
N VAL A 436 9.72 9.11 4.30
CA VAL A 436 10.45 9.11 5.57
C VAL A 436 10.73 10.54 5.99
N THR A 437 11.16 11.41 5.07
CA THR A 437 11.34 12.85 5.36
C THR A 437 10.03 13.52 5.80
N VAL A 438 8.90 13.23 5.15
CA VAL A 438 7.58 13.75 5.55
C VAL A 438 7.24 13.29 6.98
N TYR A 439 7.42 12.00 7.28
CA TYR A 439 7.16 11.45 8.60
C TYR A 439 8.03 12.13 9.68
N ASP A 440 9.34 12.22 9.45
CA ASP A 440 10.28 12.79 10.43
C ASP A 440 9.95 14.25 10.75
N ARG A 441 9.57 15.04 9.73
CA ARG A 441 9.13 16.43 9.91
C ARG A 441 7.80 16.53 10.66
N ALA A 442 6.83 15.68 10.32
CA ALA A 442 5.54 15.63 11.01
C ALA A 442 5.72 15.21 12.48
N ARG A 443 6.57 14.22 12.75
CA ARG A 443 6.93 13.80 14.11
C ARG A 443 7.59 14.94 14.88
N ALA A 444 8.58 15.59 14.29
CA ALA A 444 9.30 16.70 14.93
C ALA A 444 8.41 17.93 15.19
N SER A 445 7.27 18.05 14.50
CA SER A 445 6.28 19.11 14.70
C SER A 445 5.06 18.67 15.51
N GLY A 446 4.99 17.41 15.95
CA GLY A 446 3.83 16.87 16.69
C GLY A 446 2.56 16.74 15.84
N ARG A 447 2.69 16.61 14.51
CA ARG A 447 1.60 16.61 13.54
C ARG A 447 1.39 15.28 12.81
N LEU A 448 1.73 14.16 13.45
CA LEU A 448 1.54 12.84 12.82
C LEU A 448 0.09 12.58 12.41
N ASP A 449 -0.90 13.07 13.17
CA ASP A 449 -2.32 12.94 12.81
C ASP A 449 -2.67 13.68 11.51
N ALA A 450 -2.00 14.79 11.19
CA ALA A 450 -2.25 15.51 9.94
C ALA A 450 -1.93 14.66 8.69
N LEU A 451 -1.04 13.66 8.83
CA LEU A 451 -0.70 12.74 7.73
C LEU A 451 -1.85 11.80 7.35
N LYS A 452 -2.90 11.69 8.18
CA LYS A 452 -4.14 10.96 7.88
C LYS A 452 -5.00 11.67 6.83
N THR A 453 -4.78 12.96 6.60
CA THR A 453 -5.50 13.73 5.59
C THR A 453 -5.40 13.08 4.21
N TYR A 454 -6.52 12.81 3.56
CA TYR A 454 -6.56 12.34 2.17
C TYR A 454 -6.06 13.43 1.22
N VAL A 455 -5.12 13.08 0.33
CA VAL A 455 -4.60 14.01 -0.68
C VAL A 455 -5.05 13.56 -2.07
N PRO A 456 -5.88 14.35 -2.79
CA PRO A 456 -6.39 13.96 -4.10
C PRO A 456 -5.30 13.99 -5.17
N PRO A 457 -5.49 13.26 -6.29
CA PRO A 457 -4.54 13.26 -7.40
C PRO A 457 -4.44 14.64 -8.04
N PRO A 458 -3.28 14.99 -8.64
CA PRO A 458 -3.15 16.24 -9.37
C PRO A 458 -4.09 16.24 -10.59
N ASP A 459 -4.62 17.40 -10.96
CA ASP A 459 -5.23 17.56 -12.27
C ASP A 459 -4.11 17.76 -13.29
N ARG A 460 -3.84 16.73 -14.09
CA ARG A 460 -2.75 16.75 -15.07
C ARG A 460 -2.91 17.84 -16.13
N ARG A 461 -4.11 18.39 -16.33
CA ARG A 461 -4.38 19.52 -17.25
C ARG A 461 -3.79 20.84 -16.75
N LEU A 462 -3.49 20.93 -15.45
CA LEU A 462 -2.89 22.12 -14.82
C LEU A 462 -1.36 22.08 -14.81
N ARG A 463 -0.73 21.07 -15.40
CA ARG A 463 0.72 20.99 -15.49
C ARG A 463 1.29 22.24 -16.17
N ASP A 464 2.40 22.74 -15.64
CA ASP A 464 3.11 23.93 -16.12
C ASP A 464 2.25 25.22 -16.04
N THR A 465 1.28 25.24 -15.11
CA THR A 465 0.52 26.44 -14.73
C THR A 465 0.79 26.81 -13.26
N SER A 466 0.58 28.09 -12.90
CA SER A 466 0.80 28.58 -11.54
C SER A 466 -0.16 27.92 -10.56
N SER A 467 0.39 27.23 -9.55
CA SER A 467 -0.46 26.64 -8.51
C SER A 467 -1.09 27.68 -7.59
N TRP A 468 -0.54 28.90 -7.54
CA TRP A 468 -1.22 30.01 -6.86
C TRP A 468 -2.48 30.43 -7.61
N ILE A 469 -2.40 30.65 -8.93
CA ILE A 469 -3.59 30.95 -9.74
C ILE A 469 -4.64 29.85 -9.54
N ASN A 470 -4.24 28.59 -9.68
CA ASN A 470 -5.17 27.45 -9.58
C ASN A 470 -5.83 27.34 -8.21
N TYR A 471 -5.07 27.57 -7.14
CA TYR A 471 -5.59 27.57 -5.77
C TYR A 471 -6.65 28.68 -5.55
N PHE A 472 -6.38 29.88 -6.04
CA PHE A 472 -7.26 31.04 -5.85
C PHE A 472 -8.50 31.02 -6.75
N LEU A 473 -8.41 30.35 -7.89
CA LEU A 473 -9.52 30.18 -8.84
C LEU A 473 -10.26 28.85 -8.67
N ASP A 474 -10.00 28.11 -7.59
CA ASP A 474 -10.66 26.84 -7.27
C ASP A 474 -10.55 25.79 -8.39
N ARG A 475 -9.43 25.79 -9.14
CA ARG A 475 -9.16 24.84 -10.23
C ARG A 475 -8.45 23.59 -9.73
N ASP A 476 -7.73 23.67 -8.61
CA ASP A 476 -6.90 22.57 -8.12
C ASP A 476 -7.67 21.54 -7.28
N SER A 477 -7.23 20.29 -7.36
CA SER A 477 -7.67 19.23 -6.44
C SER A 477 -7.08 19.45 -5.04
N ARG A 478 -7.95 19.63 -4.04
CA ARG A 478 -7.56 19.90 -2.64
C ARG A 478 -8.06 18.83 -1.68
N PRO A 479 -7.33 18.54 -0.59
CA PRO A 479 -7.86 17.76 0.52
C PRO A 479 -9.19 18.32 1.01
N ASP A 480 -10.15 17.45 1.30
CA ASP A 480 -11.45 17.85 1.84
C ASP A 480 -11.29 18.32 3.29
N PRO A 481 -11.54 19.60 3.61
CA PRO A 481 -11.39 20.11 4.97
C PRO A 481 -12.37 19.48 5.97
N LYS A 482 -13.44 18.81 5.50
CA LYS A 482 -14.43 18.15 6.38
C LYS A 482 -14.04 16.72 6.78
N ARG A 483 -12.98 16.16 6.18
CA ARG A 483 -12.47 14.79 6.44
C ARG A 483 -10.99 14.78 6.86
N ALA A 484 -10.45 15.94 7.25
CA ALA A 484 -9.07 16.12 7.67
C ALA A 484 -8.86 15.84 9.16
#